data_AF-A0A8T7HGL9-F1
#
_entry.id   AF-A0A8T7HGL9-F1
#
_cell.length_a   1.000
_cell.length_b   1.000
_cell.length_c   1.000
_cell.angle_alpha   90.00
_cell.angle_beta   90.00
_cell.angle_gamma   90.00
#
_symmetry.space_group_name_H-M   'P 1'
#
loop_
_entity.id
_entity.type
_entity.pdbx_description
1 polymer ?
#
loop_
_entity_poly.entity_id
_entity_poly.type
_entity_poly.pdbx_seq_one_letter_code
_entity_poly.pdbx_strand_id
1 'polypeptide(L)'
;MSDEKLMKEYRGPSKQYPTIERKYFIRIFAGLMIILLGVIGQQITVELSNTTVLVQGPDPGAGPSEISSGIDVTRTGGMLAMLVGSVFNLRAITKYREEYGEIKEIEKRPEMLFILGGLILTITAIGLAGSFII
;
A
#
# COMPACT_ATOMS: atom_id res chain seq x y z
N MET A 1 41.00 28.61 0.39
CA MET A 1 40.06 27.52 0.76
C MET A 1 39.70 26.83 -0.53
N SER A 2 40.08 25.57 -0.75
CA SER A 2 39.94 24.90 -2.05
C SER A 2 38.52 24.39 -2.26
N ASP A 3 38.00 24.50 -3.49
CA ASP A 3 36.66 24.05 -3.89
C ASP A 3 36.38 22.58 -3.53
N GLU A 4 37.43 21.77 -3.41
CA GLU A 4 37.37 20.37 -2.97
C GLU A 4 36.89 20.20 -1.52
N LYS A 5 37.21 21.14 -0.62
CA LYS A 5 36.66 21.15 0.75
C LYS A 5 35.19 21.57 0.73
N LEU A 6 34.81 22.52 -0.12
CA LEU A 6 33.42 22.96 -0.25
C LEU A 6 32.52 21.83 -0.78
N MET A 7 32.99 21.07 -1.78
CA MET A 7 32.29 19.90 -2.34
C MET A 7 32.11 18.77 -1.32
N LYS A 8 33.10 18.52 -0.44
CA LYS A 8 33.01 17.51 0.64
C LYS A 8 32.11 17.96 1.80
N GLU A 9 31.99 19.26 2.02
CA GLU A 9 31.18 19.86 3.08
C GLU A 9 29.71 20.06 2.67
N TYR A 10 29.40 20.12 1.37
CA TYR A 10 28.04 20.44 0.88
C TYR A 10 27.06 19.25 0.80
N ARG A 11 27.50 17.98 0.81
CA ARG A 11 26.65 16.77 1.00
C ARG A 11 27.50 15.50 0.90
N GLY A 12 28.16 15.12 1.98
CA GLY A 12 28.90 13.86 2.03
C GLY A 12 28.02 12.62 1.73
N PRO A 13 28.53 11.61 1.01
CA PRO A 13 27.81 10.41 0.59
C PRO A 13 27.28 9.53 1.74
N SER A 14 27.91 9.57 2.93
CA SER A 14 27.43 8.82 4.12
C SER A 14 26.09 9.33 4.68
N LYS A 15 25.74 10.61 4.46
CA LYS A 15 24.43 11.17 4.85
C LYS A 15 23.33 10.89 3.82
N GLN A 16 23.68 10.35 2.64
CA GLN A 16 22.72 10.07 1.58
C GLN A 16 22.00 8.73 1.79
N TYR A 17 22.67 7.69 2.30
CA TYR A 17 22.05 6.38 2.59
C TYR A 17 20.81 6.47 3.51
N PRO A 18 20.86 7.13 4.69
CA PRO A 18 19.68 7.22 5.55
C PRO A 18 18.52 7.97 4.89
N THR A 19 18.83 8.91 3.99
CA THR A 19 17.82 9.67 3.26
C THR A 19 17.14 8.80 2.19
N ILE A 20 17.90 7.96 1.49
CA ILE A 20 17.38 7.02 0.49
C ILE A 20 16.58 5.90 1.17
N GLU A 21 17.10 5.32 2.24
CA GLU A 21 16.39 4.31 3.05
C GLU A 21 15.06 4.88 3.57
N ARG A 22 15.05 6.09 4.13
CA ARG A 22 13.82 6.74 4.60
C ARG A 22 12.81 6.96 3.47
N LYS A 23 13.26 7.44 2.30
CA LYS A 23 12.39 7.60 1.13
C LYS A 23 11.83 6.26 0.67
N TYR A 24 12.65 5.21 0.68
CA TYR A 24 12.23 3.85 0.35
C TYR A 24 11.15 3.34 1.31
N PHE A 25 11.36 3.47 2.63
CA PHE A 25 10.35 3.07 3.62
C PHE A 25 9.04 3.84 3.46
N ILE A 26 9.09 5.15 3.22
CA ILE A 26 7.88 5.95 2.99
C ILE A 26 7.13 5.48 1.73
N ARG A 27 7.85 5.15 0.65
CA ARG A 27 7.23 4.65 -0.59
C ARG A 27 6.58 3.27 -0.36
N ILE A 28 7.26 2.36 0.32
CA ILE A 28 6.69 1.04 0.66
C ILE A 28 5.46 1.21 1.56
N PHE A 29 5.55 2.06 2.58
CA PHE A 29 4.43 2.35 3.46
C PHE A 29 3.22 2.92 2.70
N ALA A 30 3.45 3.84 1.76
CA ALA A 30 2.38 4.40 0.94
C ALA A 30 1.67 3.32 0.10
N GLY A 31 2.42 2.39 -0.52
CA GLY A 31 1.80 1.28 -1.27
C GLY A 31 1.05 0.31 -0.37
N LEU A 32 1.55 0.04 0.85
CA LEU A 32 0.81 -0.74 1.86
C LEU A 32 -0.50 -0.06 2.28
N MET A 33 -0.51 1.27 2.43
CA MET A 33 -1.73 2.02 2.73
C MET A 33 -2.76 1.95 1.61
N ILE A 34 -2.33 1.96 0.33
CA ILE A 34 -3.24 1.77 -0.81
C ILE A 34 -3.94 0.40 -0.71
N ILE A 35 -3.19 -0.65 -0.42
CA ILE A 35 -3.74 -2.01 -0.25
C ILE A 35 -4.74 -2.03 0.92
N LEU A 36 -4.36 -1.48 2.07
CA LEU A 36 -5.21 -1.44 3.27
C LEU A 36 -6.52 -0.70 3.03
N LEU A 37 -6.47 0.48 2.40
CA LEU A 37 -7.66 1.26 2.07
C LEU A 37 -8.58 0.51 1.09
N GLY A 38 -8.00 -0.25 0.17
CA GLY A 38 -8.74 -1.16 -0.70
C GLY A 38 -9.54 -2.21 0.06
N VAL A 39 -8.91 -2.85 1.04
CA VAL A 39 -9.58 -3.84 1.91
C VAL A 39 -10.69 -3.19 2.73
N ILE A 40 -10.43 -2.05 3.36
CA ILE A 40 -11.43 -1.34 4.17
C ILE A 40 -12.63 -0.93 3.31
N GLY A 41 -12.40 -0.35 2.14
CA GLY A 41 -13.47 0.05 1.22
C GLY A 41 -14.32 -1.15 0.76
N GLN A 42 -13.69 -2.30 0.51
CA GLN A 42 -14.38 -3.54 0.18
C GLN A 42 -15.29 -4.01 1.33
N GLN A 43 -14.77 -4.02 2.56
CA GLN A 43 -15.52 -4.47 3.74
C GLN A 43 -16.73 -3.58 4.04
N ILE A 44 -16.59 -2.26 3.93
CA ILE A 44 -17.72 -1.31 4.08
C ILE A 44 -18.82 -1.62 3.05
N THR A 45 -18.43 -1.92 1.81
CA THR A 45 -19.39 -2.24 0.74
C THR A 45 -20.11 -3.56 1.02
N VAL A 46 -19.40 -4.58 1.53
CA VAL A 46 -19.98 -5.86 1.95
C VAL A 46 -20.97 -5.66 3.11
N GLU A 47 -20.59 -4.88 4.11
CA GLU A 47 -21.43 -4.64 5.29
C GLU A 47 -22.73 -3.90 4.93
N LEU A 48 -22.64 -2.87 4.08
CA LEU A 48 -23.82 -2.17 3.57
C LEU A 48 -24.74 -3.08 2.75
N SER A 49 -24.18 -4.04 2.01
CA SER A 49 -24.96 -5.04 1.27
C SER A 49 -25.69 -6.03 2.17
N ASN A 50 -25.08 -6.42 3.28
CA ASN A 50 -25.71 -7.34 4.25
C ASN A 50 -26.74 -6.66 5.16
N THR A 51 -26.88 -5.33 5.10
CA THR A 51 -27.85 -4.60 5.93
C THR A 51 -29.26 -4.78 5.37
N THR A 52 -30.24 -5.17 6.20
CA THR A 52 -31.66 -5.18 5.82
C THR A 52 -32.27 -3.79 6.04
N VAL A 53 -33.17 -3.38 5.15
CA VAL A 53 -33.91 -2.11 5.23
C VAL A 53 -35.36 -2.41 5.55
N LEU A 54 -35.93 -1.71 6.53
CA LEU A 54 -37.35 -1.81 6.87
C LEU A 54 -38.16 -0.95 5.88
N VAL A 55 -39.02 -1.59 5.11
CA VAL A 55 -40.00 -0.92 4.24
C VAL A 55 -41.41 -1.15 4.76
N GLN A 56 -42.37 -0.32 4.34
CA GLN A 56 -43.78 -0.61 4.63
C GLN A 56 -44.14 -1.97 4.02
N GLY A 57 -44.74 -2.82 4.86
CA GLY A 57 -45.23 -4.12 4.42
C GLY A 57 -46.23 -3.98 3.26
N PRO A 58 -46.45 -5.05 2.49
CA PRO A 58 -47.25 -5.02 1.28
C PRO A 58 -48.71 -4.58 1.49
N ASP A 59 -49.22 -4.68 2.73
CA ASP A 59 -50.57 -4.24 3.09
C ASP A 59 -50.56 -3.14 4.18
N PRO A 60 -51.49 -2.16 4.11
CA PRO A 60 -51.67 -1.16 5.16
C PRO A 60 -52.08 -1.83 6.49
N GLY A 61 -51.13 -1.95 7.41
CA GLY A 61 -51.33 -2.55 8.74
C GLY A 61 -50.50 -3.79 9.04
N ALA A 62 -49.79 -4.35 8.05
CA ALA A 62 -48.94 -5.54 8.22
C ALA A 62 -47.65 -5.29 9.02
N GLY A 63 -47.39 -4.05 9.44
CA GLY A 63 -46.12 -3.65 10.06
C GLY A 63 -44.98 -3.54 9.03
N PRO A 64 -43.79 -3.09 9.46
CA PRO A 64 -42.64 -2.98 8.57
C PRO A 64 -42.10 -4.38 8.17
N SER A 65 -41.68 -4.53 6.92
CA SER A 65 -41.02 -5.73 6.40
C SER A 65 -39.54 -5.47 6.11
N GLU A 66 -38.66 -6.39 6.48
CA GLU A 66 -37.23 -6.33 6.14
C GLU A 66 -37.01 -6.79 4.70
N ILE A 67 -36.40 -5.93 3.89
CA ILE A 67 -35.89 -6.26 2.54
C ILE A 67 -34.36 -6.14 2.52
N SER A 68 -33.69 -6.99 1.73
CA SER A 68 -32.25 -6.86 1.47
C SER A 68 -31.95 -5.50 0.83
N SER A 69 -30.81 -4.86 1.19
CA SER A 69 -30.47 -3.50 0.71
C SER A 69 -30.27 -3.39 -0.80
N GLY A 70 -30.23 -4.50 -1.54
CA GLY A 70 -30.10 -4.51 -3.01
C GLY A 70 -28.74 -3.98 -3.51
N ILE A 71 -27.75 -3.82 -2.63
CA ILE A 71 -26.40 -3.39 -3.00
C ILE A 71 -25.63 -4.60 -3.52
N ASP A 72 -25.37 -4.65 -4.82
CA ASP A 72 -24.48 -5.64 -5.42
C ASP A 72 -23.02 -5.36 -5.07
N VAL A 73 -22.41 -6.26 -4.31
CA VAL A 73 -20.99 -6.13 -3.92
C VAL A 73 -20.11 -6.62 -5.05
N THR A 74 -19.44 -5.67 -5.71
CA THR A 74 -18.40 -6.00 -6.69
C THR A 74 -17.02 -5.99 -6.02
N ARG A 75 -16.32 -7.12 -6.02
CA ARG A 75 -14.97 -7.29 -5.41
C ARG A 75 -13.83 -6.63 -6.18
N THR A 76 -14.15 -6.04 -7.34
CA THR A 76 -13.18 -5.42 -8.26
C THR A 76 -12.43 -4.24 -7.62
N GLY A 77 -13.08 -3.48 -6.73
CA GLY A 77 -12.44 -2.35 -6.04
C GLY A 77 -11.25 -2.79 -5.18
N GLY A 78 -11.46 -3.80 -4.33
CA GLY A 78 -10.39 -4.40 -3.53
C GLY A 78 -9.26 -4.97 -4.38
N MET A 79 -9.58 -5.73 -5.43
CA MET A 79 -8.58 -6.33 -6.33
C MET A 79 -7.74 -5.26 -7.05
N LEU A 80 -8.36 -4.18 -7.52
CA LEU A 80 -7.63 -3.08 -8.17
C LEU A 80 -6.68 -2.37 -7.19
N ALA A 81 -7.13 -2.11 -5.96
CA ALA A 81 -6.27 -1.52 -4.94
C ALA A 81 -5.07 -2.41 -4.59
N MET A 82 -5.27 -3.74 -4.52
CA MET A 82 -4.17 -4.70 -4.36
C MET A 82 -3.16 -4.59 -5.51
N LEU A 83 -3.62 -4.58 -6.77
CA LEU A 83 -2.74 -4.47 -7.93
C LEU A 83 -1.97 -3.15 -7.95
N VAL A 84 -2.66 -2.02 -7.74
CA VAL A 84 -2.03 -0.68 -7.73
C VAL A 84 -0.99 -0.58 -6.62
N GLY A 85 -1.32 -1.00 -5.40
CA GLY A 85 -0.39 -1.00 -4.27
C GLY A 85 0.82 -1.91 -4.50
N SER A 86 0.62 -3.07 -5.13
CA SER A 86 1.70 -3.99 -5.51
C SER A 86 2.66 -3.36 -6.52
N VAL A 87 2.13 -2.75 -7.58
CA VAL A 87 2.93 -2.05 -8.59
C VAL A 87 3.68 -0.87 -7.97
N PHE A 88 3.04 -0.12 -7.06
CA PHE A 88 3.67 0.98 -6.34
C PHE A 88 4.87 0.50 -5.51
N ASN A 89 4.71 -0.60 -4.76
CA ASN A 89 5.79 -1.18 -3.96
C ASN A 89 6.92 -1.75 -4.82
N LEU A 90 6.61 -2.43 -5.93
CA LEU A 90 7.62 -2.90 -6.88
C LEU A 90 8.42 -1.73 -7.44
N ARG A 91 7.76 -0.64 -7.83
CA ARG A 91 8.43 0.57 -8.31
C ARG A 91 9.28 1.24 -7.23
N ALA A 92 8.86 1.17 -5.97
CA ALA A 92 9.66 1.66 -4.85
C ALA A 92 10.96 0.84 -4.68
N ILE A 93 10.88 -0.48 -4.85
CA ILE A 93 12.02 -1.40 -4.78
C ILE A 93 13.00 -1.15 -5.94
N THR A 94 12.50 -1.05 -7.17
CA THR A 94 13.37 -0.79 -8.33
C THR A 94 14.07 0.56 -8.19
N LYS A 95 13.33 1.59 -7.76
CA LYS A 95 13.91 2.92 -7.54
C LYS A 95 14.93 2.96 -6.40
N TYR A 96 14.71 2.20 -5.32
CA TYR A 96 15.71 2.06 -4.26
C TYR A 96 16.99 1.43 -4.79
N ARG A 97 16.89 0.38 -5.60
CA ARG A 97 18.04 -0.26 -6.24
C ARG A 97 18.82 0.69 -7.16
N GLU A 98 18.12 1.50 -7.93
CA GLU A 98 18.73 2.55 -8.78
C GLU A 98 19.43 3.61 -7.92
N GLU A 99 18.72 4.24 -6.98
CA GLU A 99 19.25 5.28 -6.08
C GLU A 99 20.44 4.77 -5.23
N TYR A 100 20.40 3.50 -4.84
CA TYR A 100 21.48 2.83 -4.11
C TYR A 100 22.70 2.53 -5.01
N GLY A 101 22.46 2.11 -6.25
CA GLY A 101 23.50 1.83 -7.24
C GLY A 101 24.34 3.06 -7.59
N GLU A 102 23.74 4.25 -7.59
CA GLU A 102 24.42 5.54 -7.83
C GLU A 102 25.42 5.92 -6.74
N ILE A 103 25.25 5.41 -5.51
CA ILE A 103 26.07 5.82 -4.35
C ILE A 103 26.96 4.71 -3.78
N LYS A 104 26.88 3.49 -4.32
CA LYS A 104 27.56 2.29 -3.78
C LYS A 104 29.09 2.31 -3.84
N GLU A 105 29.70 3.30 -4.48
CA GLU A 105 31.14 3.32 -4.77
C GLU A 105 32.03 3.44 -3.51
N ILE A 106 31.44 3.73 -2.34
CA ILE A 106 32.20 4.13 -1.14
C ILE A 106 32.02 3.14 0.02
N GLU A 107 30.88 2.44 0.15
CA GLU A 107 30.65 1.46 1.23
C GLU A 107 29.59 0.41 0.83
N LYS A 108 29.90 -0.90 0.96
CA LYS A 108 28.93 -1.98 0.73
C LYS A 108 27.97 -2.10 1.92
N ARG A 109 26.84 -1.39 1.89
CA ARG A 109 25.69 -1.69 2.74
C ARG A 109 24.86 -2.87 2.18
N PRO A 110 23.99 -3.50 2.99
CA PRO A 110 23.24 -4.68 2.56
C PRO A 110 21.96 -4.30 1.79
N GLU A 111 22.11 -3.81 0.55
CA GLU A 111 21.01 -3.49 -0.39
C GLU A 111 19.94 -4.59 -0.42
N MET A 112 20.39 -5.85 -0.52
CA MET A 112 19.51 -7.01 -0.61
C MET A 112 18.62 -7.22 0.62
N LEU A 113 19.05 -6.82 1.82
CA LEU A 113 18.22 -6.96 3.02
C LEU A 113 17.01 -6.02 2.96
N PHE A 114 17.21 -4.78 2.51
CA PHE A 114 16.12 -3.82 2.35
C PHE A 114 15.15 -4.25 1.25
N ILE A 115 15.68 -4.68 0.10
CA ILE A 115 14.87 -5.20 -1.01
C ILE A 115 14.03 -6.40 -0.58
N LEU A 116 14.66 -7.39 0.08
CA LEU A 116 13.95 -8.58 0.58
C LEU A 116 12.91 -8.21 1.63
N GLY A 117 13.22 -7.28 2.55
CA GLY A 117 12.27 -6.77 3.53
C GLY A 117 11.03 -6.16 2.88
N GLY A 118 11.20 -5.29 1.87
CA GLY A 118 10.06 -4.72 1.16
C GLY A 118 9.27 -5.74 0.32
N LEU A 119 9.95 -6.72 -0.29
CA LEU A 119 9.29 -7.81 -0.99
C LEU A 119 8.43 -8.65 -0.05
N ILE A 120 8.99 -9.08 1.09
CA ILE A 120 8.26 -9.86 2.10
C ILE A 120 7.05 -9.08 2.60
N LEU A 121 7.24 -7.81 2.98
CA LEU A 121 6.12 -6.95 3.42
C LEU A 121 5.02 -6.84 2.37
N THR A 122 5.40 -6.68 1.10
CA THR A 122 4.45 -6.58 0.00
C THR A 122 3.69 -7.88 -0.23
N ILE A 123 4.39 -9.02 -0.27
CA ILE A 123 3.79 -10.34 -0.46
C ILE A 123 2.85 -10.67 0.71
N THR A 124 3.27 -10.42 1.95
CA THR A 124 2.43 -10.63 3.14
C THR A 124 1.19 -9.75 3.08
N ALA A 125 1.31 -8.48 2.69
CA ALA A 125 0.17 -7.58 2.55
C ALA A 125 -0.81 -8.04 1.47
N ILE A 126 -0.32 -8.50 0.31
CA ILE A 126 -1.14 -9.07 -0.75
C ILE A 126 -1.86 -10.33 -0.25
N GLY A 127 -1.16 -11.24 0.42
CA GLY A 127 -1.74 -12.48 0.96
C GLY A 127 -2.85 -12.21 1.98
N LEU A 128 -2.60 -11.28 2.91
CA LEU A 128 -3.61 -10.86 3.89
C LEU A 128 -4.79 -10.19 3.21
N ALA A 129 -4.56 -9.19 2.34
CA ALA A 129 -5.62 -8.51 1.62
C ALA A 129 -6.47 -9.48 0.78
N GLY A 130 -5.84 -10.45 0.13
CA GLY A 130 -6.50 -11.51 -0.61
C GLY A 130 -7.51 -12.28 0.23
N SER A 131 -7.18 -12.61 1.48
CA SER A 131 -8.09 -13.34 2.38
C SER A 131 -9.34 -12.55 2.81
N PHE A 132 -9.35 -11.23 2.62
CA PHE A 132 -10.50 -10.37 2.91
C PHE A 132 -11.30 -10.00 1.64
N ILE A 133 -10.73 -10.16 0.45
CA ILE A 133 -11.32 -9.72 -0.81
C ILE A 133 -11.85 -10.92 -1.63
N ILE A 134 -11.17 -12.06 -1.56
CA ILE A 134 -11.52 -13.33 -2.24
C ILE A 134 -12.31 -14.21 -1.28
#